data_AF-A0A4P9Y5R5-F1
#
_entry.id   AF-A0A4P9Y5R5-F1
#
_cell.length_a   1.000
_cell.length_b   1.000
_cell.length_c   1.000
_cell.angle_alpha   90.00
_cell.angle_beta   90.00
_cell.angle_gamma   90.00
#
_symmetry.space_group_name_H-M   'P 1'
#
loop_
_entity.id
_entity.type
_entity.pdbx_description
1 polymer ?
#
loop_
_entity_poly.entity_id
_entity_poly.type
_entity_poly.pdbx_seq_one_letter_code
_entity_poly.pdbx_strand_id
1 'polypeptide(L)'
;QAETTWGLASLNTWANESLPLDGQRTYSYSKKRVGTGVNVYVIDSGINPHPTELGDRLTIGPNFSTDRTNDDLANHGTMMASIIGSRTYGVAKNVHITSIKVFNQYSVSTADALLRALQWTWKDQATNTKGPKGHLINLSAIFDPSSESVNNIGPNHSGANQLIRAAGNTGSDACSYSPMHSLSIFTVMAHNQEKKVPSFSNTGCSVMAAPGHRIVTWSNAYTKTSGYGTSQAAAFASG
;
A
#
# COMPACT_ATOMS: atom_id res chain seq x y z
N GLN A 1 -13.71 15.83 3.45
CA GLN A 1 -14.27 15.38 2.15
C GLN A 1 -15.65 14.80 2.42
N ALA A 2 -16.69 15.38 1.82
CA ALA A 2 -18.04 14.81 1.86
C ALA A 2 -18.19 13.72 0.79
N GLU A 3 -19.19 12.86 0.93
CA GLU A 3 -19.54 11.80 -0.02
C GLU A 3 -18.38 10.86 -0.38
N THR A 4 -17.69 10.37 0.66
CA THR A 4 -16.52 9.50 0.50
C THR A 4 -16.86 8.01 0.55
N THR A 5 -15.87 7.16 0.31
CA THR A 5 -15.96 5.71 0.45
C THR A 5 -15.97 5.28 1.92
N TRP A 6 -16.51 4.10 2.22
CA TRP A 6 -16.54 3.58 3.60
C TRP A 6 -15.12 3.42 4.18
N GLY A 7 -14.15 3.00 3.35
CA GLY A 7 -12.77 2.78 3.78
C GLY A 7 -12.15 4.05 4.37
N LEU A 8 -12.22 5.17 3.65
CA LEU A 8 -11.74 6.47 4.14
C LEU A 8 -12.52 6.96 5.36
N ALA A 9 -13.86 6.87 5.33
CA ALA A 9 -14.68 7.28 6.47
C ALA A 9 -14.35 6.49 7.75
N SER A 10 -13.99 5.21 7.61
CA SER A 10 -13.72 4.33 8.73
C SER A 10 -12.42 4.66 9.48
N LEU A 11 -11.56 5.49 8.89
CA LEU A 11 -10.35 6.01 9.55
C LEU A 11 -10.67 7.11 10.57
N ASN A 12 -11.89 7.65 10.56
CA ASN A 12 -12.36 8.64 11.53
C ASN A 12 -13.26 8.05 12.62
N THR A 13 -13.37 6.73 12.70
CA THR A 13 -14.21 6.02 13.70
C THR A 13 -13.34 5.17 14.59
N TRP A 14 -13.66 5.10 15.89
CA TRP A 14 -13.01 4.17 16.81
C TRP A 14 -13.37 2.71 16.52
N ALA A 15 -12.59 1.78 17.04
CA ALA A 15 -12.77 0.34 16.77
C ALA A 15 -14.12 -0.22 17.27
N ASN A 16 -14.71 0.40 18.29
CA ASN A 16 -16.02 0.04 18.85
C ASN A 16 -17.19 0.81 18.21
N GLU A 17 -16.92 1.68 17.24
CA GLU A 17 -17.94 2.46 16.53
C GLU A 17 -18.28 1.79 15.19
N SER A 18 -19.57 1.86 14.83
CA SER A 18 -20.05 1.37 13.54
C SER A 18 -20.25 2.53 12.58
N LEU A 19 -19.80 2.37 11.34
CA LEU A 19 -20.23 3.24 10.27
C LEU A 19 -21.66 2.87 9.85
N PRO A 20 -22.53 3.85 9.58
CA PRO A 20 -23.78 3.61 8.88
C PRO A 20 -23.56 2.81 7.58
N LEU A 21 -24.33 1.73 7.41
CA LEU A 21 -24.28 0.89 6.21
C LEU A 21 -24.72 1.67 4.97
N ASP A 22 -25.62 2.63 5.16
CA ASP A 22 -26.18 3.57 4.20
C ASP A 22 -25.91 5.04 4.60
N GLY A 23 -26.23 5.97 3.70
CA GLY A 23 -26.11 7.41 3.96
C GLY A 23 -24.79 8.07 3.55
N GLN A 24 -24.74 9.39 3.66
CA GLN A 24 -23.57 10.20 3.34
C GLN A 24 -22.44 9.93 4.35
N ARG A 25 -21.25 9.66 3.82
CA ARG A 25 -20.04 9.45 4.61
C ARG A 25 -19.09 10.63 4.46
N THR A 26 -18.37 10.95 5.53
CA THR A 26 -17.35 11.99 5.53
C THR A 26 -15.98 11.42 5.89
N TYR A 27 -14.95 11.97 5.26
CA TYR A 27 -13.55 11.77 5.66
C TYR A 27 -12.98 13.12 6.10
N SER A 28 -12.82 13.28 7.40
CA SER A 28 -12.29 14.46 8.08
C SER A 28 -10.79 14.29 8.28
N TYR A 29 -10.02 15.22 7.72
CA TYR A 29 -8.56 15.21 7.82
C TYR A 29 -8.04 16.65 7.94
N SER A 30 -6.92 16.82 8.64
CA SER A 30 -6.25 18.11 8.71
C SER A 30 -5.53 18.39 7.39
N LYS A 31 -5.78 19.55 6.76
CA LYS A 31 -5.03 20.00 5.57
C LYS A 31 -3.52 20.11 5.81
N LYS A 32 -3.06 20.13 7.08
CA LYS A 32 -1.64 20.12 7.45
C LYS A 32 -1.04 18.71 7.49
N ARG A 33 -1.86 17.65 7.58
CA ARG A 33 -1.46 16.24 7.72
C ARG A 33 -2.00 15.43 6.54
N VAL A 34 -1.57 15.78 5.34
CA VAL A 34 -1.96 15.12 4.08
C VAL A 34 -0.77 14.49 3.36
N GLY A 35 0.31 14.18 4.07
CA GLY A 35 1.52 13.58 3.48
C GLY A 35 2.49 14.56 2.82
N THR A 36 2.29 15.87 2.94
CA THR A 36 3.20 16.88 2.35
C THR A 36 4.64 16.70 2.84
N GLY A 37 5.54 16.40 1.90
CA GLY A 37 6.97 16.18 2.17
C GLY A 37 7.33 14.75 2.59
N VAL A 38 6.39 13.80 2.45
CA VAL A 38 6.63 12.36 2.61
C VAL A 38 6.65 11.71 1.22
N ASN A 39 7.52 10.72 1.03
CA ASN A 39 7.52 9.87 -0.17
C ASN A 39 7.16 8.43 0.18
N VAL A 40 6.21 7.84 -0.53
CA VAL A 40 5.84 6.43 -0.41
C VAL A 40 6.34 5.68 -1.64
N TYR A 41 7.22 4.71 -1.44
CA TYR A 41 7.61 3.77 -2.48
C TYR A 41 6.56 2.67 -2.56
N VAL A 42 5.95 2.49 -3.73
CA VAL A 42 4.97 1.44 -3.97
C VAL A 42 5.65 0.37 -4.80
N ILE A 43 5.99 -0.75 -4.15
CA ILE A 43 6.60 -1.92 -4.78
C ILE A 43 5.47 -2.86 -5.22
N ASP A 44 5.13 -2.83 -6.51
CA ASP A 44 3.93 -3.48 -7.06
C ASP A 44 4.05 -3.75 -8.59
N SER A 45 2.95 -3.80 -9.34
CA SER A 45 2.90 -4.05 -10.79
C SER A 45 3.21 -2.83 -11.66
N GLY A 46 3.63 -1.71 -11.07
CA GLY A 46 3.75 -0.40 -11.71
C GLY A 46 2.60 0.52 -11.32
N ILE A 47 2.61 1.76 -11.80
CA ILE A 47 1.52 2.73 -11.59
C ILE A 47 1.28 3.51 -12.88
N ASN A 48 0.05 3.47 -13.39
CA ASN A 48 -0.37 4.38 -14.45
C ASN A 48 -0.79 5.73 -13.86
N PRO A 49 -0.21 6.86 -14.31
CA PRO A 49 -0.57 8.18 -13.80
C PRO A 49 -1.99 8.55 -14.24
N HIS A 50 -2.93 8.57 -13.29
CA HIS A 50 -4.22 9.18 -13.55
C HIS A 50 -4.06 10.71 -13.68
N PRO A 51 -4.46 11.32 -14.82
CA PRO A 51 -4.12 12.72 -15.16
C PRO A 51 -4.44 13.75 -14.09
N THR A 52 -5.50 13.53 -13.32
CA THR A 52 -5.99 14.47 -12.30
C THR A 52 -5.81 14.01 -10.85
N GLU A 53 -5.37 12.78 -10.57
CA GLU A 53 -5.49 12.19 -9.22
C GLU A 53 -4.18 12.14 -8.45
N LEU A 54 -3.06 11.87 -9.14
CA LEU A 54 -1.72 11.99 -8.55
C LEU A 54 -0.99 13.22 -9.10
N GLY A 55 -1.21 13.56 -10.37
CA GLY A 55 -0.50 14.64 -11.05
C GLY A 55 1.02 14.41 -10.98
N ASP A 56 1.73 15.49 -10.72
CA ASP A 56 3.17 15.61 -10.58
C ASP A 56 3.74 15.01 -9.27
N ARG A 57 2.87 14.44 -8.41
CA ARG A 57 3.30 13.72 -7.21
C ARG A 57 3.75 12.28 -7.47
N LEU A 58 3.51 11.74 -8.68
CA LEU A 58 3.99 10.41 -9.06
C LEU A 58 5.37 10.51 -9.71
N THR A 59 6.31 9.70 -9.23
CA THR A 59 7.60 9.43 -9.86
C THR A 59 7.63 7.99 -10.35
N ILE A 60 7.98 7.79 -11.61
CA ILE A 60 8.24 6.46 -12.15
C ILE A 60 9.68 6.07 -11.81
N GLY A 61 9.84 5.02 -11.01
CA GLY A 61 11.12 4.44 -10.64
C GLY A 61 11.52 3.29 -11.56
N PRO A 62 12.42 2.39 -11.10
CA PRO A 62 12.85 1.22 -11.87
C PRO A 62 11.77 0.16 -12.07
N ASN A 63 11.97 -0.62 -13.12
CA ASN A 63 11.25 -1.85 -13.44
C ASN A 63 12.19 -3.06 -13.27
N PHE A 64 11.86 -3.93 -12.33
CA PHE A 64 12.53 -5.20 -12.07
C PHE A 64 11.74 -6.41 -12.59
N SER A 65 10.55 -6.19 -13.18
CA SER A 65 9.73 -7.24 -13.80
C SER A 65 10.26 -7.64 -15.18
N THR A 66 9.57 -8.60 -15.81
CA THR A 66 9.84 -9.04 -17.18
C THR A 66 9.17 -8.18 -18.25
N ASP A 67 8.30 -7.22 -17.87
CA ASP A 67 7.65 -6.34 -18.83
C ASP A 67 8.63 -5.32 -19.43
N ARG A 68 8.36 -4.87 -20.66
CA ARG A 68 9.22 -3.89 -21.35
C ARG A 68 9.07 -2.47 -20.82
N THR A 69 7.93 -2.12 -20.26
CA THR A 69 7.60 -0.76 -19.82
C THR A 69 7.30 -0.72 -18.32
N ASN A 70 7.31 0.48 -17.76
CA ASN A 70 6.92 0.71 -16.36
C ASN A 70 5.40 0.77 -16.16
N ASP A 71 4.62 0.65 -17.25
CA ASP A 71 3.17 0.76 -17.20
C ASP A 71 2.61 -0.36 -16.32
N ASP A 72 1.59 -0.02 -15.55
CA ASP A 72 0.82 -0.98 -14.81
C ASP A 72 -0.17 -1.71 -15.74
N LEU A 73 0.26 -2.86 -16.25
CA LEU A 73 -0.58 -3.71 -17.09
C LEU A 73 -1.44 -4.68 -16.27
N ALA A 74 -1.12 -4.90 -14.99
CA ALA A 74 -1.85 -5.80 -14.10
C ALA A 74 -2.89 -5.09 -13.22
N ASN A 75 -2.93 -3.75 -13.26
CA ASN A 75 -3.86 -2.86 -12.54
C ASN A 75 -3.64 -2.76 -11.01
N HIS A 76 -3.00 -3.75 -10.37
CA HIS A 76 -2.90 -3.83 -8.92
C HIS A 76 -2.16 -2.64 -8.28
N GLY A 77 -0.98 -2.26 -8.81
CA GLY A 77 -0.18 -1.16 -8.26
C GLY A 77 -0.87 0.21 -8.40
N THR A 78 -1.59 0.45 -9.50
CA THR A 78 -2.40 1.66 -9.67
C THR A 78 -3.53 1.72 -8.64
N MET A 79 -4.17 0.59 -8.33
CA MET A 79 -5.19 0.54 -7.27
C MET A 79 -4.57 0.87 -5.90
N MET A 80 -3.38 0.37 -5.59
CA MET A 80 -2.70 0.67 -4.31
C MET A 80 -2.33 2.15 -4.21
N ALA A 81 -1.72 2.71 -5.26
CA ALA A 81 -1.38 4.12 -5.33
C ALA A 81 -2.60 5.04 -5.20
N SER A 82 -3.75 4.59 -5.75
CA SER A 82 -5.02 5.29 -5.59
C SER A 82 -5.44 5.38 -4.12
N ILE A 83 -5.32 4.31 -3.35
CA ILE A 83 -5.67 4.29 -1.91
C ILE A 83 -4.69 5.12 -1.09
N ILE A 84 -3.41 5.11 -1.44
CA ILE A 84 -2.37 5.84 -0.70
C ILE A 84 -2.54 7.35 -0.90
N GLY A 85 -2.56 7.80 -2.16
CA GLY A 85 -2.29 9.22 -2.46
C GLY A 85 -3.19 9.90 -3.47
N SER A 86 -4.20 9.23 -4.04
CA SER A 86 -5.11 9.93 -4.97
C SER A 86 -5.89 11.05 -4.29
N ARG A 87 -6.31 12.06 -5.06
CA ARG A 87 -7.13 13.16 -4.51
C ARG A 87 -8.48 12.65 -4.01
N THR A 88 -9.09 11.72 -4.74
CA THR A 88 -10.46 11.25 -4.47
C THR A 88 -10.49 10.12 -3.45
N TYR A 89 -9.69 9.06 -3.64
CA TYR A 89 -9.71 7.85 -2.81
C TYR A 89 -8.51 7.73 -1.87
N GLY A 90 -7.55 8.66 -1.94
CA GLY A 90 -6.31 8.60 -1.17
C GLY A 90 -6.47 9.05 0.28
N VAL A 91 -5.75 8.38 1.18
CA VAL A 91 -5.60 8.77 2.59
C VAL A 91 -4.71 10.02 2.71
N ALA A 92 -3.50 9.98 2.14
CA ALA A 92 -2.51 11.05 2.15
C ALA A 92 -2.51 11.85 0.83
N LYS A 93 -3.47 12.76 0.71
CA LYS A 93 -3.80 13.43 -0.57
C LYS A 93 -2.72 14.34 -1.18
N ASN A 94 -1.62 14.60 -0.47
CA ASN A 94 -0.48 15.40 -0.93
C ASN A 94 0.87 14.69 -0.72
N VAL A 95 0.85 13.36 -0.61
CA VAL A 95 2.05 12.52 -0.56
C VAL A 95 2.68 12.39 -1.94
N HIS A 96 4.01 12.28 -2.00
CA HIS A 96 4.71 11.83 -3.20
C HIS A 96 4.69 10.30 -3.26
N ILE A 97 4.53 9.75 -4.45
CA ILE A 97 4.59 8.30 -4.67
C ILE A 97 5.70 8.02 -5.67
N THR A 98 6.54 7.03 -5.35
CA THR A 98 7.52 6.48 -6.29
C THR A 98 7.12 5.05 -6.67
N SER A 99 6.81 4.83 -7.94
CA SER A 99 6.44 3.52 -8.49
C SER A 99 7.66 2.64 -8.67
N ILE A 100 7.66 1.44 -8.08
CA ILE A 100 8.69 0.41 -8.28
C ILE A 100 8.00 -0.83 -8.81
N LYS A 101 8.28 -1.19 -10.06
CA LYS A 101 7.60 -2.31 -10.72
C LYS A 101 8.37 -3.60 -10.50
N VAL A 102 7.73 -4.61 -9.92
CA VAL A 102 8.28 -5.95 -9.66
C VAL A 102 7.39 -7.07 -10.21
N PHE A 103 6.09 -6.81 -10.36
CA PHE A 103 5.15 -7.74 -11.00
C PHE A 103 4.95 -7.37 -12.47
N ASN A 104 4.92 -8.40 -13.32
CA ASN A 104 4.62 -8.24 -14.74
C ASN A 104 3.10 -8.16 -15.00
N GLN A 105 2.70 -8.06 -16.28
CA GLN A 105 1.30 -7.96 -16.69
C GLN A 105 0.41 -9.14 -16.25
N TYR A 106 0.99 -10.27 -15.88
CA TYR A 106 0.29 -11.46 -15.38
C TYR A 106 0.34 -11.57 -13.85
N SER A 107 0.73 -10.51 -13.15
CA SER A 107 0.94 -10.48 -11.69
C SER A 107 1.99 -11.50 -11.21
N VAL A 108 2.97 -11.82 -12.06
CA VAL A 108 4.08 -12.73 -11.70
C VAL A 108 5.32 -11.92 -11.35
N SER A 109 5.99 -12.31 -10.28
CA SER A 109 7.30 -11.79 -9.86
C SER A 109 8.20 -12.93 -9.39
N THR A 110 9.49 -12.64 -9.21
CA THR A 110 10.47 -13.57 -8.64
C THR A 110 10.99 -13.03 -7.32
N ALA A 111 11.46 -13.92 -6.44
CA ALA A 111 12.11 -13.51 -5.20
C ALA A 111 13.29 -12.55 -5.47
N ASP A 112 14.10 -12.82 -6.49
CA ASP A 112 15.20 -11.95 -6.91
C ASP A 112 14.75 -10.53 -7.30
N ALA A 113 13.67 -10.40 -8.08
CA ALA A 113 13.13 -9.10 -8.47
C ALA A 113 12.67 -8.27 -7.26
N LEU A 114 11.97 -8.91 -6.32
CA LEU A 114 11.53 -8.27 -5.08
C LEU A 114 12.73 -7.87 -4.20
N LEU A 115 13.75 -8.71 -4.08
CA LEU A 115 14.95 -8.40 -3.30
C LEU A 115 15.74 -7.23 -3.89
N ARG A 116 15.96 -7.21 -5.21
CA ARG A 116 16.62 -6.10 -5.90
C ARG A 116 15.82 -4.80 -5.77
N ALA A 117 14.50 -4.87 -5.80
CA ALA A 117 13.64 -3.71 -5.58
C ALA A 117 13.79 -3.13 -4.17
N LEU A 118 13.74 -3.98 -3.13
CA LEU A 118 13.94 -3.55 -1.74
C LEU A 118 15.31 -2.89 -1.55
N GLN A 119 16.38 -3.53 -2.06
CA GLN A 119 17.74 -2.99 -1.99
C GLN A 119 17.86 -1.63 -2.70
N TRP A 120 17.28 -1.50 -3.89
CA TRP A 120 17.27 -0.24 -4.62
C TRP A 120 16.51 0.84 -3.85
N THR A 121 15.32 0.52 -3.33
CA THR A 121 14.47 1.45 -2.60
C THR A 121 15.17 2.01 -1.37
N TRP A 122 15.90 1.19 -0.62
CA TRP A 122 16.65 1.69 0.54
C TRP A 122 17.82 2.60 0.16
N LYS A 123 18.52 2.27 -0.92
CA LYS A 123 19.56 3.13 -1.45
C LYS A 123 18.98 4.48 -1.89
N ASP A 124 17.81 4.48 -2.51
CA ASP A 124 17.13 5.70 -2.95
C ASP A 124 16.61 6.51 -1.76
N GLN A 125 16.05 5.88 -0.72
CA GLN A 125 15.63 6.56 0.52
C GLN A 125 16.75 7.38 1.19
N ALA A 126 18.00 6.94 1.06
CA ALA A 126 19.14 7.64 1.64
C ALA A 126 19.53 8.93 0.90
N THR A 127 19.07 9.11 -0.34
CA THR A 127 19.48 10.24 -1.20
C THR A 127 18.31 11.03 -1.79
N ASN A 128 17.08 10.50 -1.73
CA ASN A 128 15.91 11.09 -2.38
C ASN A 128 15.35 12.28 -1.60
N THR A 129 15.33 13.44 -2.24
CA THR A 129 14.90 14.71 -1.64
C THR A 129 13.39 14.97 -1.71
N LYS A 130 12.58 14.08 -2.34
CA LYS A 130 11.11 14.22 -2.43
C LYS A 130 10.38 13.88 -1.13
N GLY A 131 11.05 13.20 -0.21
CA GLY A 131 10.55 12.86 1.12
C GLY A 131 11.30 13.57 2.25
N PRO A 132 11.46 14.92 2.26
CA PRO A 132 12.27 15.61 3.26
C PRO A 132 11.77 15.45 4.70
N LYS A 133 10.56 14.91 4.90
CA LYS A 133 9.98 14.57 6.21
C LYS A 133 9.96 13.07 6.52
N GLY A 134 10.40 12.21 5.59
CA GLY A 134 10.45 10.77 5.75
C GLY A 134 9.99 9.98 4.54
N HIS A 135 10.25 8.67 4.59
CA HIS A 135 9.94 7.73 3.53
C HIS A 135 9.22 6.48 4.06
N LEU A 136 8.26 5.98 3.30
CA LEU A 136 7.59 4.71 3.61
C LEU A 136 7.69 3.78 2.41
N ILE A 137 7.69 2.48 2.67
CA ILE A 137 7.59 1.45 1.63
C ILE A 137 6.25 0.77 1.80
N ASN A 138 5.39 0.83 0.79
CA ASN A 138 4.22 -0.02 0.68
C ASN A 138 4.61 -1.25 -0.16
N LEU A 139 4.58 -2.42 0.48
CA LEU A 139 4.73 -3.73 -0.16
C LEU A 139 3.39 -4.48 -0.09
N SER A 140 2.55 -4.31 -1.11
CA SER A 140 1.26 -5.01 -1.21
C SER A 140 1.43 -6.44 -1.75
N ALA A 141 2.42 -7.15 -1.23
CA ALA A 141 2.82 -8.49 -1.59
C ALA A 141 3.44 -9.21 -0.39
N ILE A 142 3.63 -10.52 -0.55
CA ILE A 142 4.31 -11.37 0.43
C ILE A 142 5.33 -12.25 -0.29
N PHE A 143 6.35 -12.70 0.43
CA PHE A 143 7.18 -13.82 0.04
C PHE A 143 6.60 -15.09 0.65
N ASP A 144 6.35 -16.08 -0.21
CA ASP A 144 5.78 -17.37 0.14
C ASP A 144 6.65 -18.50 -0.46
N PRO A 145 7.25 -19.38 0.35
CA PRO A 145 7.24 -19.38 1.82
C PRO A 145 8.12 -18.28 2.42
N SER A 146 8.13 -18.16 3.76
CA SER A 146 9.07 -17.27 4.46
C SER A 146 10.52 -17.54 4.05
N SER A 147 11.31 -16.47 3.95
CA SER A 147 12.72 -16.54 3.61
C SER A 147 13.56 -15.79 4.65
N GLU A 148 14.54 -16.49 5.23
CA GLU A 148 15.49 -15.90 6.17
C GLU A 148 16.29 -14.77 5.53
N SER A 149 16.65 -14.89 4.25
CA SER A 149 17.37 -13.81 3.56
C SER A 149 16.53 -12.55 3.46
N VAL A 150 15.20 -12.66 3.24
CA VAL A 150 14.27 -11.53 3.21
C VAL A 150 14.06 -10.95 4.61
N ASN A 151 13.98 -11.80 5.63
CA ASN A 151 13.79 -11.38 7.02
C ASN A 151 15.02 -10.65 7.57
N ASN A 152 16.21 -11.10 7.18
CA ASN A 152 17.50 -10.51 7.57
C ASN A 152 17.91 -9.36 6.65
N ILE A 153 17.16 -9.10 5.58
CA ILE A 153 17.52 -8.11 4.58
C ILE A 153 17.41 -6.68 5.11
N GLY A 154 16.88 -6.46 6.31
CA GLY A 154 16.84 -5.14 6.94
C GLY A 154 18.16 -4.73 7.61
N PRO A 155 18.86 -3.69 7.14
CA PRO A 155 19.85 -2.99 7.94
C PRO A 155 19.15 -1.81 8.66
N ASN A 156 19.25 -1.74 9.98
CA ASN A 156 19.19 -0.47 10.73
C ASN A 156 18.00 0.47 10.42
N HIS A 157 16.78 -0.07 10.37
CA HIS A 157 15.57 0.73 10.19
C HIS A 157 15.16 1.45 11.49
N SER A 158 15.90 2.48 11.90
CA SER A 158 15.44 3.40 12.94
C SER A 158 14.84 4.67 12.32
N GLY A 159 13.76 5.17 12.92
CA GLY A 159 13.15 6.43 12.52
C GLY A 159 12.19 6.36 11.31
N ALA A 160 12.40 7.24 10.34
CA ALA A 160 11.39 7.62 9.34
C ALA A 160 11.38 6.76 8.06
N ASN A 161 11.93 5.54 8.09
CA ASN A 161 12.03 4.61 6.95
C ASN A 161 11.37 3.26 7.29
N GLN A 162 10.03 3.22 7.27
CA GLN A 162 9.24 2.04 7.66
C GLN A 162 8.71 1.29 6.43
N LEU A 163 8.55 -0.02 6.56
CA LEU A 163 7.92 -0.88 5.57
C LEU A 163 6.54 -1.32 6.07
N ILE A 164 5.53 -1.10 5.25
CA ILE A 164 4.15 -1.57 5.46
C ILE A 164 3.91 -2.69 4.47
N ARG A 165 3.53 -3.87 4.95
CA ARG A 165 3.26 -5.04 4.10
C ARG A 165 1.85 -5.59 4.28
N ALA A 166 1.36 -6.21 3.22
CA ALA A 166 0.18 -7.06 3.27
C ALA A 166 0.41 -8.30 4.15
N ALA A 167 -0.59 -8.71 4.93
CA ALA A 167 -0.54 -9.96 5.71
C ALA A 167 -0.66 -11.24 4.83
N GLY A 168 -1.33 -11.14 3.68
CA GLY A 168 -1.62 -12.25 2.78
C GLY A 168 -3.10 -12.65 2.80
N ASN A 169 -3.53 -13.38 1.76
CA ASN A 169 -4.95 -13.60 1.44
C ASN A 169 -5.37 -15.08 1.50
N THR A 170 -4.74 -15.88 2.36
CA THR A 170 -4.95 -17.34 2.45
C THR A 170 -5.73 -17.79 3.68
N GLY A 171 -6.13 -16.86 4.57
CA GLY A 171 -6.78 -17.19 5.85
C GLY A 171 -5.85 -17.89 6.85
N SER A 172 -4.54 -17.78 6.65
CA SER A 172 -3.50 -18.46 7.44
C SER A 172 -2.77 -17.50 8.39
N ASP A 173 -1.76 -18.02 9.09
CA ASP A 173 -0.89 -17.22 9.94
C ASP A 173 0.08 -16.37 9.11
N ALA A 174 0.02 -15.06 9.29
CA ALA A 174 0.91 -14.09 8.65
C ALA A 174 2.39 -14.31 9.02
N CYS A 175 2.67 -14.98 10.16
CA CYS A 175 4.01 -15.37 10.58
C CYS A 175 4.70 -16.32 9.59
N SER A 176 3.95 -17.05 8.76
CA SER A 176 4.50 -18.00 7.78
C SER A 176 5.08 -17.34 6.52
N TYR A 177 5.02 -16.00 6.42
CA TYR A 177 5.41 -15.25 5.22
C TYR A 177 6.38 -14.11 5.53
N SER A 178 7.21 -13.77 4.55
CA SER A 178 8.21 -12.71 4.66
C SER A 178 7.84 -11.44 3.87
N PRO A 179 8.39 -10.26 4.21
CA PRO A 179 9.25 -9.98 5.38
C PRO A 179 8.50 -10.11 6.71
N MET A 180 9.07 -10.79 7.70
CA MET A 180 8.41 -10.94 9.02
C MET A 180 8.23 -9.59 9.73
N HIS A 181 7.22 -9.50 10.60
CA HIS A 181 7.00 -8.32 11.41
C HIS A 181 8.22 -8.00 12.28
N SER A 182 8.57 -6.72 12.37
CA SER A 182 9.60 -6.18 13.23
C SER A 182 9.21 -4.75 13.65
N LEU A 183 10.01 -4.10 14.50
CA LEU A 183 9.78 -2.69 14.88
C LEU A 183 9.67 -1.72 13.69
N SER A 184 10.14 -2.13 12.51
CA SER A 184 10.19 -1.31 11.31
C SER A 184 9.42 -1.91 10.13
N ILE A 185 8.79 -3.07 10.33
CA ILE A 185 7.95 -3.77 9.35
C ILE A 185 6.57 -3.97 9.96
N PHE A 186 5.59 -3.21 9.49
CA PHE A 186 4.21 -3.34 9.93
C PHE A 186 3.45 -4.27 8.98
N THR A 187 2.86 -5.32 9.54
CA THR A 187 2.04 -6.26 8.77
C THR A 187 0.57 -5.87 8.92
N VAL A 188 -0.19 -5.83 7.82
CA VAL A 188 -1.55 -5.29 7.82
C VAL A 188 -2.56 -6.32 7.35
N MET A 189 -3.48 -6.68 8.24
CA MET A 189 -4.65 -7.51 7.95
C MET A 189 -5.83 -6.67 7.46
N ALA A 190 -6.75 -7.30 6.73
CA ALA A 190 -7.94 -6.66 6.20
C ALA A 190 -9.11 -6.80 7.17
N HIS A 191 -9.89 -5.73 7.31
CA HIS A 191 -11.26 -5.79 7.83
C HIS A 191 -12.26 -5.28 6.78
N ASN A 192 -13.53 -5.67 6.93
CA ASN A 192 -14.64 -5.17 6.13
C ASN A 192 -15.32 -3.96 6.80
N GLN A 193 -16.43 -3.50 6.23
CA GLN A 193 -17.17 -2.34 6.74
C GLN A 193 -17.75 -2.55 8.15
N GLU A 194 -18.14 -3.78 8.48
CA GLU A 194 -18.60 -4.17 9.82
C GLU A 194 -17.44 -4.45 10.79
N LYS A 195 -16.20 -4.04 10.45
CA LYS A 195 -14.97 -4.29 11.22
C LYS A 195 -14.68 -5.77 11.46
N LYS A 196 -15.27 -6.67 10.67
CA LYS A 196 -14.99 -8.11 10.70
C LYS A 196 -13.81 -8.44 9.80
N VAL A 197 -12.97 -9.37 10.25
CA VAL A 197 -11.88 -9.92 9.46
C VAL A 197 -12.46 -10.89 8.42
N PRO A 198 -12.33 -10.63 7.10
CA PRO A 198 -12.76 -11.57 6.07
C PRO A 198 -11.96 -12.86 6.13
N SER A 199 -12.55 -13.99 5.73
CA SER A 199 -11.92 -15.31 5.79
C SER A 199 -10.61 -15.44 4.99
N PHE A 200 -10.42 -14.60 3.98
CA PHE A 200 -9.17 -14.56 3.21
C PHE A 200 -8.04 -13.89 4.00
N SER A 201 -8.32 -12.99 4.93
CA SER A 201 -7.26 -12.18 5.54
C SER A 201 -6.42 -13.06 6.45
N ASN A 202 -5.12 -13.10 6.19
CA ASN A 202 -4.19 -13.66 7.15
C ASN A 202 -4.23 -12.83 8.44
N THR A 203 -4.02 -13.51 9.57
CA THR A 203 -3.98 -12.94 10.92
C THR A 203 -2.74 -13.45 11.65
N GLY A 204 -2.57 -13.16 12.94
CA GLY A 204 -1.40 -13.61 13.70
C GLY A 204 -0.39 -12.50 13.93
N CYS A 205 0.90 -12.74 13.65
CA CYS A 205 2.04 -11.87 13.98
C CYS A 205 1.74 -10.37 13.94
N SER A 206 1.59 -9.73 15.12
CA SER A 206 1.50 -8.28 15.35
C SER A 206 0.94 -7.49 14.16
N VAL A 207 -0.29 -7.83 13.76
CA VAL A 207 -0.95 -7.23 12.61
C VAL A 207 -1.73 -5.98 13.01
N MET A 208 -1.53 -4.89 12.26
CA MET A 208 -2.49 -3.78 12.25
C MET A 208 -3.69 -4.16 11.39
N ALA A 209 -4.86 -3.57 11.67
CA ALA A 209 -6.05 -3.78 10.85
C ALA A 209 -6.36 -2.53 10.04
N ALA A 210 -6.69 -2.70 8.76
CA ALA A 210 -7.14 -1.61 7.91
C ALA A 210 -8.22 -2.07 6.91
N PRO A 211 -8.96 -1.14 6.28
CA PRO A 211 -9.99 -1.48 5.31
C PRO A 211 -9.43 -2.29 4.13
N GLY A 212 -10.00 -3.46 3.86
CA GLY A 212 -9.50 -4.34 2.80
C GLY A 212 -10.55 -5.11 2.00
N HIS A 213 -11.84 -4.85 2.17
CA HIS A 213 -12.90 -5.56 1.44
C HIS A 213 -13.86 -4.59 0.74
N ARG A 214 -14.05 -4.72 -0.58
CA ARG A 214 -14.87 -3.80 -1.40
C ARG A 214 -14.35 -2.36 -1.29
N ILE A 215 -13.04 -2.21 -1.51
CA ILE A 215 -12.37 -0.91 -1.53
C ILE A 215 -12.44 -0.33 -2.93
N VAL A 216 -13.01 0.85 -3.04
CA VAL A 216 -13.13 1.58 -4.30
C VAL A 216 -11.84 2.34 -4.60
N THR A 217 -11.35 2.22 -5.84
CA THR A 217 -10.10 2.85 -6.30
C THR A 217 -10.24 3.33 -7.75
N TRP A 218 -9.22 4.02 -8.25
CA TRP A 218 -8.98 4.16 -9.69
C TRP A 218 -8.28 2.91 -10.24
N SER A 219 -8.60 2.56 -11.48
CA SER A 219 -7.91 1.54 -12.27
C SER A 219 -6.78 2.13 -13.11
N ASN A 220 -5.94 1.26 -13.68
CA ASN A 220 -4.94 1.60 -14.69
C ASN A 220 -5.52 2.13 -16.02
N ALA A 221 -6.84 2.00 -16.21
CA ALA A 221 -7.62 2.56 -17.33
C ALA A 221 -8.39 3.83 -16.94
N TYR A 222 -8.08 4.43 -15.79
CA TYR A 222 -8.70 5.68 -15.29
C TYR A 222 -10.20 5.57 -15.00
N THR A 223 -10.68 4.35 -14.75
CA THR A 223 -12.08 4.08 -14.39
C THR A 223 -12.19 3.74 -12.91
N LYS A 224 -13.35 4.05 -12.32
CA LYS A 224 -13.67 3.62 -10.96
C LYS A 224 -13.82 2.10 -10.94
N THR A 225 -13.13 1.45 -10.01
CA THR A 225 -13.22 0.00 -9.78
C THR A 225 -13.28 -0.31 -8.29
N SER A 226 -13.43 -1.58 -7.93
CA SER A 226 -13.35 -2.03 -6.55
C SER A 226 -12.53 -3.32 -6.42
N GLY A 227 -11.75 -3.43 -5.34
CA GLY A 227 -10.97 -4.62 -5.01
C GLY A 227 -11.14 -5.07 -3.57
N TYR A 228 -10.47 -6.18 -3.25
CA TYR A 228 -10.35 -6.70 -1.89
C TYR A 228 -8.99 -7.38 -1.71
N GLY A 229 -8.58 -7.51 -0.46
CA GLY A 229 -7.31 -8.11 -0.07
C GLY A 229 -6.62 -7.32 1.05
N THR A 230 -5.64 -7.96 1.67
CA THR A 230 -4.70 -7.31 2.59
C THR A 230 -3.79 -6.31 1.89
N SER A 231 -3.68 -6.39 0.56
CA SER A 231 -3.01 -5.38 -0.29
C SER A 231 -3.64 -4.00 -0.11
N GLN A 232 -4.96 -3.91 -0.19
CA GLN A 232 -5.71 -2.67 0.01
C GLN A 232 -5.56 -2.17 1.45
N ALA A 233 -5.57 -3.08 2.41
CA ALA A 233 -5.35 -2.75 3.81
C ALA A 233 -3.95 -2.14 4.06
N ALA A 234 -2.90 -2.74 3.49
CA ALA A 234 -1.54 -2.20 3.55
C ALA A 234 -1.43 -0.81 2.89
N ALA A 235 -2.12 -0.60 1.77
CA ALA A 235 -2.18 0.69 1.10
C ALA A 235 -2.90 1.76 1.96
N PHE A 236 -3.96 1.39 2.69
CA PHE A 236 -4.62 2.28 3.65
C PHE A 236 -3.70 2.65 4.82
N ALA A 237 -2.92 1.71 5.34
CA ALA A 237 -1.99 1.97 6.44
C ALA A 237 -0.75 2.77 6.00
N SER A 238 -0.40 2.72 4.71
CA SER A 238 0.74 3.44 4.13
C SER A 238 0.45 4.92 3.86
N GLY A 239 -0.82 5.32 3.75
CA GLY A 239 -1.24 6.72 3.63
C GLY A 239 -1.69 7.28 4.97
#